data_AF-W1XS11-F1
#
_entry.id   AF-W1XS11-F1
#
_cell.length_a   1.000
_cell.length_b   1.000
_cell.length_c   1.000
_cell.angle_alpha   90.00
_cell.angle_beta   90.00
_cell.angle_gamma   90.00
#
_symmetry.space_group_name_H-M   'P 1'
#
loop_
_entity.id
_entity.type
_entity.pdbx_description
1 polymer ?
#
loop_
_entity_poly.entity_id
_entity_poly.type
_entity_poly.pdbx_seq_one_letter_code
_entity_poly.pdbx_strand_id
1 'polypeptide(L)' 'VVVSTTFILMYESGIYLHKVSLGALILALGLLVDDAIIVVEMMSVKLEEGWGHFKSATFAYQSTAFP' A
#
# COMPACT_ATOMS: atom_id res chain seq x y z
N VAL A 1 -6.58 -7.77 4.16
CA VAL A 1 -7.47 -7.97 2.98
C VAL A 1 -6.69 -8.33 1.74
N VAL A 2 -5.69 -7.54 1.32
CA VAL A 2 -4.94 -7.77 0.08
C VAL A 2 -4.40 -9.21 -0.04
N VAL A 3 -3.64 -9.71 0.94
CA VAL A 3 -3.09 -11.08 0.91
C VAL A 3 -4.19 -12.15 0.84
N SER A 4 -5.27 -11.97 1.59
CA SER A 4 -6.41 -12.89 1.60
C SER A 4 -7.09 -12.94 0.22
N THR A 5 -7.32 -11.79 -0.41
CA THR A 5 -7.88 -11.70 -1.77
C THR A 5 -6.93 -12.31 -2.80
N THR A 6 -5.62 -12.08 -2.69
CA THR A 6 -4.62 -12.67 -3.60
C THR A 6 -4.65 -14.19 -3.53
N PHE A 7 -4.74 -14.80 -2.34
CA PHE A 7 -4.83 -16.25 -2.23
C PHE A 7 -6.14 -16.84 -2.75
N ILE A 8 -7.26 -16.13 -2.58
CA ILE A 8 -8.54 -16.53 -3.19
C ILE A 8 -8.43 -16.52 -4.72
N LEU A 9 -7.87 -15.46 -5.31
CA LEU A 9 -7.67 -15.35 -6.76
C LEU A 9 -6.68 -16.39 -7.31
N MET A 10 -5.62 -16.68 -6.57
CA MET A 10 -4.67 -17.75 -6.93
C MET A 10 -5.32 -19.13 -6.91
N TYR A 11 -6.20 -19.39 -5.95
CA TYR A 11 -6.95 -20.64 -5.85
C TYR A 11 -7.89 -20.84 -7.03
N GLU A 12 -8.71 -19.82 -7.35
CA GLU A 12 -9.61 -19.84 -8.52
C GLU A 12 -8.84 -19.96 -9.85
N SER A 13 -7.64 -19.36 -9.93
CA SER A 13 -6.80 -19.40 -11.13
C SER A 13 -5.90 -20.65 -11.24
N GLY A 14 -5.97 -21.58 -10.26
CA GLY A 14 -5.14 -22.79 -10.23
C GLY A 14 -3.63 -22.53 -10.06
N ILE A 15 -3.24 -21.36 -9.54
CA ILE A 15 -1.84 -20.98 -9.34
C ILE A 15 -1.34 -21.53 -8.00
N TYR A 16 -0.41 -22.48 -8.07
CA TYR A 16 0.22 -23.04 -6.88
C TYR A 16 1.31 -22.11 -6.29
N LEU A 17 1.51 -22.26 -4.98
CA LEU A 17 2.45 -21.48 -4.20
C LEU A 17 3.87 -22.03 -4.37
N HIS A 18 4.54 -21.64 -5.45
CA HIS A 18 5.93 -21.97 -5.70
C HIS A 18 6.87 -20.87 -5.19
N LYS A 19 8.18 -21.18 -5.10
CA LYS A 19 9.21 -20.18 -4.73
C LYS A 19 9.17 -18.93 -5.62
N VAL A 20 8.83 -19.10 -6.89
CA VAL A 20 8.66 -17.97 -7.84
C VAL A 20 7.43 -17.13 -7.49
N SER A 21 6.27 -17.75 -7.23
CA SER A 21 5.04 -17.05 -6.82
C SER A 21 5.21 -16.35 -5.48
N LEU A 22 5.94 -16.95 -4.53
CA LEU A 22 6.31 -16.33 -3.26
C LEU A 22 7.21 -15.10 -3.47
N GLY A 23 8.21 -15.19 -4.36
CA GLY A 23 9.04 -14.06 -4.73
C GLY A 23 8.21 -12.90 -5.33
N ALA A 24 7.30 -13.22 -6.25
CA ALA A 24 6.39 -12.22 -6.84
C ALA A 24 5.46 -11.58 -5.78
N LEU A 25 4.95 -12.38 -4.84
CA LEU A 25 4.10 -11.87 -3.75
C LEU A 25 4.86 -10.91 -2.83
N ILE A 26 6.12 -11.23 -2.48
CA ILE A 26 6.96 -10.36 -1.66
C ILE A 26 7.24 -9.04 -2.38
N LEU A 27 7.55 -9.07 -3.69
CA LEU A 27 7.76 -7.85 -4.47
C LEU A 27 6.49 -7.00 -4.55
N ALA A 28 5.34 -7.62 -4.82
CA ALA A 28 4.06 -6.92 -4.86
C ALA A 28 3.69 -6.28 -3.50
N LEU A 29 3.95 -6.99 -2.39
CA LEU A 29 3.77 -6.44 -1.05
C LEU A 29 4.75 -5.30 -0.76
N GLY A 30 5.99 -5.39 -1.24
CA GLY A 30 6.97 -4.31 -1.11
C GLY A 30 6.50 -3.03 -1.78
N LEU A 31 6.01 -3.11 -3.02
CA LEU A 31 5.46 -1.97 -3.75
C LEU A 31 4.21 -1.40 -3.07
N LEU A 32 3.31 -2.26 -2.60
CA LEU A 32 2.11 -1.83 -1.88
C LEU A 32 2.45 -1.09 -0.57
N VAL A 33 3.44 -1.57 0.16
CA VAL A 33 3.86 -0.99 1.43
C VAL A 33 4.63 0.31 1.21
N ASP A 34 5.38 0.44 0.12
CA ASP A 34 6.08 1.68 -0.25
C ASP A 34 5.10 2.86 -0.38
N ASP A 35 4.01 2.68 -1.13
CA ASP A 35 2.95 3.69 -1.26
C ASP A 35 2.34 4.07 0.10
N ALA A 36 2.11 3.07 0.96
CA ALA A 36 1.56 3.30 2.30
C ALA A 36 2.54 4.06 3.21
N ILE A 37 3.83 3.78 3.10
CA ILE A 37 4.89 4.47 3.86
C ILE A 37 4.95 5.94 3.45
N ILE A 38 4.99 6.23 2.15
CA ILE A 38 5.08 7.60 1.62
C ILE A 38 3.88 8.45 2.09
N VAL A 39 2.67 7.88 2.08
CA VAL A 39 1.46 8.57 2.56
C VAL A 39 1.59 8.93 4.05
N VAL A 40 2.05 8.00 4.89
CA VAL A 40 2.20 8.25 6.33
C VAL A 40 3.28 9.29 6.61
N GLU A 41 4.41 9.23 5.88
CA GLU A 41 5.50 10.20 6.01
C GLU A 41 5.02 11.61 5.64
N MET A 42 4.34 11.77 4.50
CA MET A 42 3.73 13.03 4.08
C MET A 42 2.70 13.56 5.08
N MET A 43 1.87 12.69 5.65
CA MET A 43 0.93 13.08 6.71
C MET A 43 1.66 13.57 7.96
N SER A 44 2.74 12.90 8.37
CA SER A 44 3.55 13.28 9.53
C SER A 44 4.22 14.63 9.35
N VAL A 45 4.84 14.88 8.18
CA VAL A 45 5.46 16.18 7.85
C VAL A 45 4.44 17.31 7.93
N LYS A 46 3.24 17.13 7.39
CA LYS A 46 2.18 18.16 7.47
C LYS A 46 1.64 18.36 8.88
N LEU A 47 1.59 17.31 9.69
CA LEU A 47 1.25 17.44 11.11
C LEU A 47 2.31 18.25 11.87
N GLU A 48 3.59 18.05 11.59
CA GLU A 48 4.70 18.82 12.17
C GLU A 48 4.70 20.30 11.73
N GLU A 49 4.25 20.59 10.51
CA GLU A 49 3.98 21.96 10.03
C GLU A 49 2.76 22.63 10.73
N GLY A 50 2.12 21.96 11.69
CA GLY A 50 1.01 22.49 12.50
C GLY A 50 -0.37 22.30 11.87
N TRP A 51 -0.50 21.45 10.85
CA TRP A 51 -1.80 21.16 10.24
C TRP A 51 -2.59 20.17 11.11
N GLY A 52 -3.90 20.36 11.22
CA GLY A 52 -4.76 19.41 11.94
C GLY A 52 -4.86 18.06 11.23
N HIS A 53 -5.02 16.97 11.99
CA HIS A 53 -5.09 15.58 11.50
C HIS A 53 -5.93 15.38 10.23
N PHE A 54 -7.14 15.94 10.18
CA PHE A 54 -8.03 15.80 9.03
C PHE A 54 -7.48 16.49 7.76
N LYS A 55 -6.84 17.65 7.93
CA LYS A 55 -6.27 18.42 6.83
C LYS A 55 -5.02 17.75 6.26
N SER A 56 -4.18 17.18 7.12
CA SER A 56 -2.98 16.43 6.70
C SER A 56 -3.34 15.14 5.96
N ALA A 57 -4.36 14.41 6.43
CA ALA A 57 -4.87 13.22 5.74
C ALA A 57 -5.45 13.54 4.36
N THR A 58 -6.22 14.62 4.25
CA THR A 58 -6.81 15.06 2.98
C THR A 58 -5.72 15.50 2.00
N PHE A 59 -4.69 16.19 2.48
CA PHE A 59 -3.56 16.62 1.65
C PHE A 59 -2.76 15.43 1.12
N ALA A 60 -2.36 14.50 1.99
CA ALA A 60 -1.64 13.31 1.55
C ALA A 60 -2.46 12.49 0.56
N TYR A 61 -3.77 12.34 0.79
CA TYR A 61 -4.64 11.70 -0.20
C TYR A 61 -4.65 12.45 -1.54
N GLN A 62 -4.82 13.78 -1.54
CA GLN A 62 -4.83 14.56 -2.79
C GLN A 62 -3.50 14.53 -3.54
N SER A 63 -2.37 14.53 -2.82
CA SER A 63 -1.04 14.50 -3.40
C SER A 63 -0.60 13.12 -3.88
N THR A 64 -1.17 12.04 -3.35
CA THR A 64 -0.80 10.66 -3.71
C THR A 64 -1.89 9.94 -4.54
N ALA A 65 -3.11 10.46 -4.62
CA ALA A 65 -4.21 9.84 -5.38
C ALA A 65 -4.18 10.09 -6.90
N PHE A 66 -3.46 11.12 -7.35
CA PHE A 66 -3.21 11.38 -8.76
C PHE A 66 -1.70 11.30 -9.01
N PRO A 67 -1.24 10.59 -10.06
CA PRO A 67 0.17 10.58 -10.44
C PRO A 67 0.64 11.94 -10.96
#